data_AF-A0A955NQ05-F1
#
_entry.id   AF-A0A955NQ05-F1
#
_cell.length_a   1.000
_cell.length_b   1.000
_cell.length_c   1.000
_cell.angle_alpha   90.00
_cell.angle_beta   90.00
_cell.angle_gamma   90.00
#
_symmetry.space_group_name_H-M   'P 1'
#
loop_
_entity.id
_entity.type
_entity.pdbx_description
1 polymer ?
#
loop_
_entity_poly.entity_id
_entity_poly.type
_entity_poly.pdbx_seq_one_letter_code
_entity_poly.pdbx_strand_id
1 'polypeptide(L)' 'CGTPVVASDIPGVRVPVQTTGMGRLVQPANPDNLAATIVQVLQDRSKYLRPREEVENFFSIDKTADAFEHLLSKEEIAE' A
#
# COMPACT_ATOMS: atom_id res chain seq x y z
N CYS A 1 4.50 10.05 -5.88
CA CYS A 1 4.57 11.39 -5.24
C CYS A 1 5.09 11.36 -3.79
N GLY A 2 5.20 10.21 -3.11
CA GLY A 2 5.86 10.12 -1.80
C GLY A 2 5.03 10.66 -0.63
N THR A 3 3.72 10.80 -0.81
CA THR A 3 2.80 11.36 0.18
C THR A 3 2.34 10.26 1.14
N PRO A 4 2.54 10.40 2.47
CA PRO A 4 1.95 9.52 3.46
C PRO A 4 0.42 9.54 3.41
N VAL A 5 -0.22 8.40 3.65
CA VAL A 5 -1.69 8.25 3.55
C VAL A 5 -2.30 7.87 4.89
N VAL A 6 -3.38 8.54 5.27
CA VAL A 6 -4.27 8.08 6.35
C VAL A 6 -5.50 7.45 5.70
N ALA A 7 -5.75 6.17 5.99
CA ALA A 7 -6.81 5.42 5.33
C ALA A 7 -7.67 4.63 6.33
N SER A 8 -8.93 4.38 5.98
CA SER A 8 -9.80 3.51 6.77
C SER A 8 -9.29 2.07 6.75
N ASP A 9 -9.37 1.39 7.89
CA ASP A 9 -9.02 -0.02 8.00
C ASP A 9 -10.12 -0.89 7.38
N ILE A 10 -10.11 -1.01 6.04
CA ILE A 10 -11.05 -1.83 5.25
C ILE A 10 -10.28 -2.73 4.26
N PRO A 11 -10.87 -3.85 3.81
CA PRO A 11 -10.26 -4.71 2.80
C PRO A 11 -9.91 -3.92 1.51
N GLY A 12 -8.83 -4.32 0.84
CA GLY A 12 -8.31 -3.65 -0.36
C GLY A 12 -7.51 -2.38 -0.08
N VAL A 13 -7.94 -1.55 0.87
CA VAL A 13 -7.27 -0.27 1.20
C VAL A 13 -6.20 -0.42 2.27
N ARG A 14 -6.37 -1.34 3.24
CA ARG A 14 -5.43 -1.49 4.35
C ARG A 14 -4.06 -2.04 3.94
N VAL A 15 -4.01 -2.84 2.87
CA VAL A 15 -2.81 -3.58 2.47
C VAL A 15 -1.67 -2.64 2.07
N PRO A 16 -1.85 -1.64 1.18
CA PRO A 16 -0.74 -0.74 0.84
C PRO A 16 -0.11 -0.01 2.02
N VAL A 17 -0.92 0.40 3.01
CA VAL A 17 -0.43 1.06 4.23
C VAL A 17 0.35 0.08 5.12
N GLN A 18 -0.13 -1.16 5.27
CA GLN A 18 0.55 -2.20 6.04
C GLN A 18 1.85 -2.64 5.39
N THR A 19 1.86 -2.84 4.08
CA THR A 19 3.03 -3.31 3.32
C THR A 19 4.14 -2.27 3.27
N THR A 20 3.81 -1.01 3.01
CA THR A 20 4.82 0.05 2.84
C THR A 20 5.17 0.78 4.12
N GLY A 21 4.27 0.78 5.12
CA GLY A 21 4.37 1.64 6.29
C GLY A 21 4.25 3.13 5.98
N MET A 22 3.85 3.52 4.77
CA MET A 22 3.72 4.92 4.33
C MET A 22 2.44 5.59 4.81
N GLY A 23 2.12 5.44 6.10
CA GLY A 23 0.93 6.04 6.66
C GLY A 23 0.38 5.33 7.89
N ARG A 24 -0.91 5.55 8.14
CA ARG A 24 -1.64 4.97 9.28
C ARG A 24 -3.05 4.57 8.88
N LEU A 25 -3.54 3.54 9.55
CA LEU A 25 -4.92 3.08 9.44
C LEU A 25 -5.77 3.67 10.56
N VAL A 26 -7.03 3.96 10.26
CA VAL A 26 -8.02 4.48 11.20
C VAL A 26 -9.28 3.61 11.20
N GLN A 27 -10.02 3.64 12.29
CA GLN A 27 -11.29 2.93 12.38
C GLN A 27 -12.27 3.44 11.30
N PRO A 28 -12.96 2.54 10.58
CA PRO A 28 -13.99 2.94 9.62
C PRO A 28 -15.08 3.78 10.29
N ALA A 29 -15.56 4.80 9.58
CA ALA A 29 -16.63 5.70 10.05
C ALA A 29 -16.34 6.43 11.39
N ASN A 30 -15.07 6.60 11.76
CA ASN A 30 -14.68 7.34 12.96
C ASN A 30 -13.95 8.67 12.60
N PRO A 31 -14.69 9.79 12.50
CA PRO A 31 -14.11 11.08 12.09
C PRO A 31 -13.11 11.64 13.12
N ASP A 32 -13.33 11.42 14.42
CA ASP A 32 -12.43 11.90 15.47
C ASP A 32 -11.07 11.18 15.40
N ASN A 33 -11.09 9.86 15.18
CA ASN A 33 -9.88 9.08 14.95
C ASN A 33 -9.16 9.53 13.67
N LEU A 34 -9.88 9.76 12.58
CA LEU A 34 -9.32 10.27 11.33
C LEU A 34 -8.60 11.61 11.55
N ALA A 35 -9.25 12.58 12.19
CA ALA A 35 -8.68 13.89 12.45
C ALA A 35 -7.41 13.81 13.31
N ALA A 36 -7.47 13.07 14.41
CA ALA A 36 -6.31 12.88 15.30
C ALA A 36 -5.13 12.22 14.58
N THR A 37 -5.38 11.20 13.76
CA THR A 37 -4.33 10.49 13.02
C THR A 37 -3.74 11.34 11.90
N ILE A 38 -4.52 12.17 11.21
CA ILE A 38 -3.98 13.13 10.23
C ILE A 38 -2.97 14.07 10.91
N VAL A 39 -3.33 14.65 12.07
CA VAL A 39 -2.43 15.53 12.83
C VAL A 39 -1.15 14.79 13.21
N GLN A 40 -1.27 13.55 13.72
CA GLN A 40 -0.11 12.73 14.07
C GLN A 40 0.81 12.47 12.87
N VAL A 41 0.25 12.13 11.70
CA VAL A 41 1.05 11.88 10.49
C VAL A 41 1.76 13.13 10.00
N LEU A 42 1.12 14.30 10.12
CA LEU A 42 1.76 15.58 9.78
C LEU A 42 2.92 15.91 10.72
N GLN A 43 2.75 15.70 12.03
CA GLN A 43 3.80 15.94 13.04
C GLN A 43 5.00 15.00 12.86
N ASP A 44 4.73 13.74 12.53
CA ASP A 44 5.74 12.68 12.41
C ASP A 44 6.05 12.31 10.95
N ARG A 45 5.88 13.23 10.00
CA ARG A 45 5.90 12.95 8.55
C ARG A 45 7.10 12.09 8.11
N SER A 46 8.29 12.36 8.64
CA SER A 46 9.52 11.65 8.29
C SER A 46 9.44 10.14 8.53
N LYS A 47 8.65 9.67 9.52
CA LYS A 47 8.48 8.25 9.84
C LYS A 47 7.77 7.48 8.72
N TYR A 48 7.00 8.17 7.89
CA TYR A 48 6.14 7.58 6.86
C TYR A 48 6.69 7.78 5.44
N LEU A 49 7.85 8.39 5.28
CA LEU A 49 8.50 8.50 3.98
C LEU A 49 9.25 7.21 3.68
N ARG A 50 9.13 6.75 2.44
CA ARG A 50 9.93 5.64 1.91
C ARG A 50 10.55 6.04 0.57
N PRO A 51 11.74 5.50 0.24
CA PRO A 51 12.31 5.63 -1.09
C PRO A 51 11.33 5.11 -2.14
N ARG A 52 11.29 5.79 -3.30
CA ARG A 52 10.42 5.38 -4.41
C ARG A 52 10.70 3.96 -4.88
N GLU A 53 11.97 3.59 -4.95
CA GLU A 53 12.43 2.25 -5.34
C GLU A 53 11.88 1.13 -4.42
N GLU A 54 11.76 1.39 -3.12
CA GLU A 54 11.17 0.43 -2.19
C GLU A 54 9.67 0.19 -2.50
N VAL A 55 8.95 1.26 -2.81
CA VAL A 55 7.52 1.18 -3.17
C VAL A 55 7.32 0.48 -4.51
N GLU A 56 8.16 0.79 -5.50
CA GLU A 56 8.15 0.16 -6.82
C GLU A 56 8.45 -1.35 -6.73
N ASN A 57 9.27 -1.77 -5.77
CA ASN A 57 9.53 -3.18 -5.55
C ASN A 57 8.30 -3.97 -5.07
N PHE A 58 7.42 -3.35 -4.29
CA PHE A 58 6.17 -3.97 -3.82
C PHE A 58 5.07 -3.99 -4.88
N PHE A 59 4.99 -2.95 -5.72
CA PHE A 59 3.90 -2.76 -6.70
C PHE A 59 4.42 -2.71 -8.14
N SER A 60 5.43 -3.52 -8.45
CA SER A 60 6.04 -3.58 -9.77
C SER A 60 5.07 -4.18 -10.79
N ILE A 61 4.84 -3.43 -11.86
CA ILE A 61 4.03 -3.88 -13.00
C ILE A 61 4.72 -5.06 -13.69
N ASP A 62 6.03 -4.94 -13.97
CA ASP A 62 6.80 -5.98 -14.65
C ASP A 62 6.74 -7.31 -13.88
N LYS A 63 7.03 -7.30 -12.57
CA LYS A 63 6.93 -8.52 -11.75
C LYS A 63 5.52 -9.12 -11.75
N THR A 64 4.50 -8.26 -11.79
CA THR A 64 3.11 -8.70 -11.85
C THR A 64 2.81 -9.36 -13.20
N ALA A 65 3.20 -8.72 -14.31
CA ALA A 65 3.03 -9.24 -15.66
C ALA A 65 3.76 -10.59 -15.84
N ASP A 66 5.04 -10.65 -15.46
CA ASP A 66 5.86 -11.86 -15.53
C ASP A 66 5.21 -13.03 -14.76
N ALA A 67 4.65 -12.75 -13.58
CA ALA A 67 3.95 -13.75 -12.78
C ALA A 67 2.68 -14.27 -13.47
N PHE A 68 1.93 -13.40 -14.14
CA PHE A 68 0.76 -13.81 -14.94
C PHE A 68 1.18 -14.63 -16.16
N GLU A 69 2.16 -14.18 -16.94
CA GLU A 69 2.65 -14.91 -18.12
C GLU A 69 3.17 -16.31 -17.76
N HIS A 70 3.87 -16.43 -16.64
CA HIS A 70 4.35 -17.73 -16.15
C HIS A 70 3.22 -18.67 -15.71
N LEU A 71 2.11 -18.13 -15.19
CA LEU A 71 0.96 -18.95 -14.83
C LEU A 71 0.20 -19.40 -16.07
N LEU A 72 -0.04 -18.50 -17.01
CA LEU A 72 -0.78 -18.78 -18.24
C LEU A 72 -0.03 -19.75 -19.17
N SER A 73 1.29 -19.59 -19.33
CA SER A 73 2.11 -20.50 -20.14
C SER A 73 2.20 -21.93 -19.57
N LYS A 74 1.96 -22.11 -18.27
CA LYS A 74 1.88 -23.44 -17.66
C LYS A 74 0.57 -24.16 -17.95
N GLU A 75 -0.52 -23.41 -18.11
CA GLU A 75 -1.83 -23.98 -18.46
C GLU A 75 -1.84 -24.45 -19.92
N GLU A 76 -1.14 -23.77 -20.83
CA GLU A 76 -1.01 -24.16 -22.24
C GLU A 76 -0.19 -25.44 -22.47
N ILE A 77 0.65 -25.87 -21.51
CA ILE A 77 1.44 -27.10 -21.60
C ILE A 77 0.71 -28.30 -20.97
N ALA A 78 -0.41 -28.05 -20.28
CA ALA A 78 -1.19 -29.07 -19.57
C ALA A 78 -2.39 -29.63 -20.37
N GLU A 79 -2.60 -29.18 -21.62
CA GLU A 79 -3.49 -29.77 -22.64
C GLU A 79 -2.71 -30.56 -23.70
#